data_AF-A0A849GY48-F1
#
_entry.id   AF-A0A849GY48-F1
#
_cell.length_a   1.000
_cell.length_b   1.000
_cell.length_c   1.000
_cell.angle_alpha   90.00
_cell.angle_beta   90.00
_cell.angle_gamma   90.00
#
_symmetry.space_group_name_H-M   'P 1'
#
loop_
_entity.id
_entity.type
_entity.pdbx_description
1 polymer ?
#
loop_
_entity_poly.entity_id
_entity_poly.type
_entity_poly.pdbx_seq_one_letter_code
_entity_poly.pdbx_strand_id
1 'polypeptide(L)'
;MAAFAGPVERILSRDTWIVSGAVLLIVLLAGLYTVLGVGMSMSALDMTRMAGSIGEPMAMGSAVSWTWGYTLLIFLMWWIMMIAMMTPSATPVLLLFTALKRRSTQRDRATSLSVTFLAGYLLAWMAFSAVATSLQWLTESLDVTNGPMMTLGSRPAAGAVLLAAGLFQFSSLKTACLRHCRSPVHFLTANNRKGYSGAMRMGLHHGIYCLGCCWALMALLFVGGIMNLYWIVGLAVYALLEKLV
;
A
#
# COMPACT_ATOMS: atom_id res chain seq x y z
N MET A 1 -4.66 37.02 -16.99
CA MET A 1 -3.36 36.75 -17.65
C MET A 1 -3.25 35.26 -17.91
N ALA A 2 -3.71 34.81 -19.08
CA ALA A 2 -3.58 33.41 -19.51
C ALA A 2 -2.21 33.24 -20.18
N ALA A 3 -1.27 32.60 -19.51
CA ALA A 3 0.00 32.23 -20.11
C ALA A 3 -0.27 31.18 -21.20
N PHE A 4 0.14 31.47 -22.43
CA PHE A 4 0.13 30.52 -23.53
C PHE A 4 1.08 29.37 -23.19
N ALA A 5 0.56 28.29 -22.61
CA ALA A 5 1.29 27.06 -22.41
C ALA A 5 1.76 26.56 -23.79
N GLY A 6 3.08 26.64 -24.02
CA GLY A 6 3.70 26.25 -25.28
C GLY A 6 3.45 24.77 -25.60
N PRO A 7 3.68 24.32 -26.85
CA PRO A 7 3.50 22.92 -27.26
C PRO A 7 4.26 21.94 -26.35
N VAL A 8 5.42 22.35 -25.85
CA VAL A 8 6.26 21.57 -24.92
C VAL A 8 5.59 21.41 -23.56
N GLU A 9 4.95 22.45 -23.03
CA GLU A 9 4.23 22.43 -21.75
C GLU A 9 2.92 21.65 -21.84
N ARG A 10 2.25 21.73 -23.00
CA ARG A 10 1.05 20.94 -23.29
C ARG A 10 1.36 19.44 -23.43
N ILE A 11 2.52 19.08 -23.99
CA ILE A 11 2.97 17.67 -24.04
C ILE A 11 3.53 17.19 -22.69
N LEU A 12 4.17 18.07 -21.92
CA LEU A 12 4.62 17.75 -20.56
C LEU A 12 3.45 17.44 -19.64
N SER A 13 2.42 18.29 -19.64
CA SER A 13 1.20 18.06 -18.86
C SER A 13 0.48 16.79 -19.29
N ARG A 14 0.33 16.51 -20.59
CA ARG A 14 -0.48 15.38 -21.08
C ARG A 14 -0.10 14.03 -20.46
N ASP A 15 1.18 13.66 -20.41
CA ASP A 15 1.51 12.32 -19.88
C ASP A 15 1.63 12.30 -18.35
N THR A 16 1.88 13.44 -17.71
CA THR A 16 1.67 13.56 -16.26
C THR A 16 0.19 13.32 -15.93
N TRP A 17 -0.74 13.87 -16.72
CA TRP A 17 -2.17 13.57 -16.62
C TRP A 17 -2.48 12.09 -16.92
N ILE A 18 -1.84 11.48 -17.92
CA ILE A 18 -2.01 10.05 -18.21
C ILE A 18 -1.54 9.19 -17.03
N VAL A 19 -0.36 9.47 -16.47
CA VAL A 19 0.17 8.72 -15.33
C VAL A 19 -0.69 8.94 -14.08
N SER A 20 -1.08 10.18 -13.79
CA SER A 20 -2.01 10.49 -12.69
C SER A 20 -3.35 9.79 -12.87
N GLY A 21 -3.91 9.79 -14.08
CA GLY A 21 -5.15 9.11 -14.42
C GLY A 21 -5.05 7.60 -14.26
N ALA A 22 -3.95 7.00 -14.71
CA ALA A 22 -3.67 5.58 -14.53
C ALA A 22 -3.53 5.19 -13.05
N VAL A 23 -2.81 5.99 -12.27
CA VAL A 23 -2.70 5.79 -10.81
C VAL A 23 -4.07 5.88 -10.14
N LEU A 24 -4.85 6.91 -10.47
CA LEU A 24 -6.19 7.09 -9.93
C LEU A 24 -7.08 5.90 -10.27
N LEU A 25 -7.06 5.44 -11.53
CA LEU A 25 -7.83 4.29 -11.97
C LEU A 25 -7.43 3.01 -11.20
N ILE A 26 -6.12 2.74 -11.06
CA ILE A 26 -5.62 1.59 -10.30
C ILE A 26 -6.10 1.65 -8.84
N VAL A 27 -5.98 2.82 -8.20
CA VAL A 27 -6.42 3.01 -6.81
C VAL A 27 -7.93 2.82 -6.66
N LEU A 28 -8.73 3.34 -7.60
CA LEU A 28 -10.19 3.18 -7.58
C LEU A 28 -10.60 1.73 -7.78
N LEU A 29 -9.99 1.03 -8.75
CA LEU A 29 -10.29 -0.39 -9.00
C LEU A 29 -9.87 -1.27 -7.81
N ALA A 30 -8.68 -1.02 -7.25
CA ALA A 30 -8.20 -1.73 -6.06
C ALA A 30 -9.05 -1.44 -4.82
N GLY A 31 -9.47 -0.19 -4.65
CA GLY A 31 -10.39 0.23 -3.60
C GLY A 31 -11.75 -0.44 -3.75
N LEU A 32 -12.31 -0.46 -4.96
CA LEU A 32 -13.57 -1.14 -5.25
C LEU A 32 -13.48 -2.65 -4.97
N TYR A 33 -12.40 -3.31 -5.39
CA TYR A 33 -12.15 -4.71 -5.06
C TYR A 33 -12.15 -4.95 -3.54
N THR A 34 -11.47 -4.09 -2.79
CA THR A 34 -11.37 -4.18 -1.33
C THR A 34 -12.73 -3.97 -0.65
N VAL A 35 -13.50 -2.97 -1.11
CA VAL A 35 -14.82 -2.62 -0.56
C VAL A 35 -15.86 -3.71 -0.85
N LEU A 36 -15.86 -4.24 -2.08
CA LEU A 36 -16.78 -5.30 -2.47
C LEU A 36 -16.45 -6.65 -1.83
N GLY A 37 -15.23 -6.83 -1.30
CA GLY A 37 -14.80 -8.09 -0.71
C GLY A 37 -14.82 -9.23 -1.72
N VAL A 38 -14.34 -8.99 -2.95
CA VAL A 38 -14.41 -9.97 -4.04
C VAL A 38 -13.79 -11.30 -3.61
N GLY A 39 -14.58 -12.37 -3.67
CA GLY A 39 -14.19 -13.73 -3.24
C GLY A 39 -14.58 -14.09 -1.80
N MET A 40 -15.04 -13.14 -0.99
CA MET A 40 -15.57 -13.39 0.35
C MET A 40 -17.10 -13.57 0.32
N SER A 41 -17.65 -14.23 1.35
CA SER A 41 -19.10 -14.42 1.48
C SER A 41 -19.87 -13.14 1.81
N MET A 42 -19.19 -12.15 2.37
CA MET A 42 -19.73 -10.83 2.71
C MET A 42 -18.80 -9.74 2.23
N SER A 43 -19.37 -8.59 1.86
CA SER A 43 -18.58 -7.42 1.47
C SER A 43 -17.88 -6.82 2.70
N ALA A 44 -16.77 -6.10 2.48
CA ALA A 44 -16.08 -5.39 3.56
C ALA A 44 -16.99 -4.30 4.19
N LEU A 45 -17.93 -3.75 3.43
CA LEU A 45 -18.93 -2.81 3.94
C LEU A 45 -19.86 -3.47 4.97
N ASP A 46 -20.39 -4.63 4.64
CA ASP A 46 -21.32 -5.35 5.53
C ASP A 46 -20.59 -5.84 6.78
N MET A 47 -19.35 -6.33 6.62
CA MET A 47 -18.50 -6.71 7.74
C MET A 47 -18.12 -5.52 8.63
N THR A 48 -17.84 -4.35 8.05
CA THR A 48 -17.55 -3.13 8.81
C THR A 48 -18.78 -2.62 9.54
N ARG A 49 -19.99 -2.73 8.96
CA ARG A 49 -21.25 -2.34 9.62
C ARG A 49 -21.59 -3.23 10.81
N MET A 50 -21.21 -4.49 10.76
CA MET A 50 -21.40 -5.44 11.85
C MET A 50 -20.26 -5.43 12.88
N ALA A 51 -19.17 -4.71 12.60
CA ALA A 51 -18.05 -4.59 13.52
C ALA A 51 -18.49 -3.93 14.84
N GLY A 52 -18.37 -4.68 15.94
CA GLY A 52 -18.59 -4.17 17.30
C GLY A 52 -17.48 -3.23 17.77
N SER A 53 -17.48 -2.91 19.06
CA SER A 53 -16.40 -2.12 19.67
C SER A 53 -15.06 -2.87 19.62
N ILE A 54 -13.96 -2.12 19.68
CA ILE A 54 -12.59 -2.66 19.59
C ILE A 54 -12.40 -3.73 20.68
N GLY A 55 -12.10 -4.97 20.27
CA GLY A 55 -11.83 -6.08 21.18
C GLY A 55 -13.05 -6.94 21.57
N GLU A 56 -14.22 -6.68 20.97
CA GLU A 56 -15.38 -7.57 21.01
C GLU A 56 -15.42 -8.42 19.73
N PRO A 57 -15.05 -9.71 19.79
CA PRO A 57 -15.08 -10.56 18.61
C PRO A 57 -16.52 -10.82 18.18
N MET A 58 -16.82 -10.64 16.89
CA MET A 58 -18.03 -11.21 16.31
C MET A 58 -17.90 -12.74 16.33
N ALA A 59 -18.67 -13.38 17.20
CA ALA A 59 -18.74 -14.84 17.24
C ALA A 59 -19.64 -15.32 16.10
N MET A 60 -19.06 -15.80 15.00
CA MET A 60 -19.58 -16.87 14.13
C MET A 60 -18.76 -17.04 12.85
N GLY A 61 -18.65 -18.30 12.42
CA GLY A 61 -17.98 -18.77 11.21
C GLY A 61 -17.02 -19.92 11.54
N SER A 62 -17.32 -21.12 11.08
CA SER A 62 -16.46 -22.32 11.22
C SER A 62 -15.04 -22.04 10.74
N ALA A 63 -14.04 -22.62 11.41
CA ALA A 63 -12.64 -22.60 10.98
C ALA A 63 -12.55 -22.92 9.48
N VAL A 64 -12.16 -21.94 8.66
CA VAL A 64 -11.97 -22.13 7.23
C VAL A 64 -10.66 -22.89 7.06
N SER A 65 -10.72 -24.08 6.45
CA SER A 65 -9.51 -24.83 6.14
C SER A 65 -8.69 -24.08 5.09
N TRP A 66 -7.42 -23.80 5.40
CA TRP A 66 -6.47 -23.18 4.46
C TRP A 66 -6.18 -24.12 3.28
N THR A 67 -6.90 -23.91 2.18
CA THR A 67 -6.61 -24.51 0.88
C THR A 67 -5.73 -23.56 0.06
N TRP A 68 -5.02 -24.08 -0.94
CA TRP A 68 -4.23 -23.24 -1.86
C TRP A 68 -5.05 -22.10 -2.49
N GLY A 69 -6.33 -22.35 -2.79
CA GLY A 69 -7.25 -21.33 -3.31
C GLY A 69 -7.56 -20.24 -2.28
N TYR A 70 -7.84 -20.62 -1.04
CA TYR A 70 -8.07 -19.66 0.04
C TYR A 70 -6.80 -18.85 0.35
N THR A 71 -5.64 -19.49 0.41
CA THR A 71 -4.35 -18.79 0.60
C THR A 71 -4.12 -17.74 -0.49
N LEU A 72 -4.37 -18.10 -1.76
CA LEU A 72 -4.23 -17.18 -2.88
C LEU A 72 -5.22 -16.01 -2.77
N LEU A 73 -6.46 -16.28 -2.35
CA LEU A 73 -7.47 -15.25 -2.15
C LEU A 73 -7.06 -14.25 -1.07
N ILE A 74 -6.62 -14.72 0.10
CA ILE A 74 -6.15 -13.85 1.19
C ILE A 74 -4.90 -13.06 0.75
N PHE A 75 -4.00 -13.69 0.00
CA PHE A 75 -2.84 -13.02 -0.59
C PHE A 75 -3.24 -11.89 -1.54
N LEU A 76 -4.15 -12.15 -2.47
CA LEU A 76 -4.65 -11.13 -3.40
C LEU A 76 -5.37 -10.01 -2.66
N MET A 77 -6.13 -10.33 -1.61
CA MET A 77 -6.80 -9.34 -0.78
C MET A 77 -5.80 -8.40 -0.09
N TRP A 78 -4.77 -8.95 0.57
CA TRP A 78 -3.69 -8.17 1.14
C TRP A 78 -2.99 -7.30 0.09
N TRP A 79 -2.64 -7.88 -1.05
CA TRP A 79 -1.87 -7.17 -2.06
C TRP A 79 -2.66 -6.05 -2.75
N ILE A 80 -3.92 -6.32 -3.13
CA ILE A 80 -4.79 -5.31 -3.75
C ILE A 80 -5.15 -4.20 -2.76
N MET A 81 -5.38 -4.53 -1.49
CA MET A 81 -5.56 -3.54 -0.44
C MET A 81 -4.31 -2.65 -0.29
N MET A 82 -3.11 -3.23 -0.28
CA MET A 82 -1.86 -2.44 -0.24
C MET A 82 -1.71 -1.55 -1.48
N ILE A 83 -2.10 -2.01 -2.67
CA ILE A 83 -2.16 -1.18 -3.87
C ILE A 83 -3.08 0.03 -3.64
N ALA A 84 -4.29 -0.18 -3.10
CA ALA A 84 -5.24 0.90 -2.85
C ALA A 84 -4.71 1.93 -1.84
N MET A 85 -4.12 1.46 -0.73
CA MET A 85 -3.69 2.34 0.36
C MET A 85 -2.35 3.04 0.05
N MET A 86 -1.40 2.36 -0.57
CA MET A 86 0.00 2.80 -0.59
C MET A 86 0.41 3.47 -1.91
N THR A 87 -0.21 3.11 -3.02
CA THR A 87 0.04 3.76 -4.32
C THR A 87 -0.14 5.29 -4.28
N PRO A 88 -1.17 5.86 -3.60
CA PRO A 88 -1.31 7.31 -3.47
C PRO A 88 -0.05 7.99 -2.92
N SER A 89 0.63 7.35 -1.96
CA SER A 89 1.84 7.89 -1.35
C SER A 89 3.07 7.90 -2.27
N ALA A 90 3.09 7.05 -3.29
CA ALA A 90 4.16 7.04 -4.30
C ALA A 90 3.94 8.06 -5.42
N THR A 91 2.75 8.68 -5.50
CA THR A 91 2.37 9.62 -6.56
C THR A 91 3.37 10.77 -6.73
N PRO A 92 3.84 11.48 -5.67
CA PRO A 92 4.78 12.60 -5.84
C PRO A 92 6.10 12.17 -6.51
N VAL A 93 6.68 11.05 -6.08
CA VAL A 93 7.89 10.46 -6.68
C VAL A 93 7.62 10.04 -8.12
N LEU A 94 6.49 9.39 -8.39
CA LEU A 94 6.16 8.88 -9.71
C LEU A 94 5.98 10.00 -10.73
N LEU A 95 5.27 11.08 -10.37
CA LEU A 95 5.07 12.24 -11.23
C LEU A 95 6.39 12.98 -11.48
N LEU A 96 7.24 13.12 -10.45
CA LEU A 96 8.57 13.70 -10.60
C LEU A 96 9.45 12.84 -11.50
N PHE A 97 9.46 11.52 -11.31
CA PHE A 97 10.19 10.59 -12.16
C PHE A 97 9.75 10.70 -13.62
N THR A 98 8.43 10.73 -13.85
CA THR A 98 7.83 10.94 -15.17
C THR A 98 8.33 12.24 -15.78
N ALA A 99 8.26 13.36 -15.05
CA ALA A 99 8.71 14.67 -15.51
C ALA A 99 10.21 14.71 -15.85
N LEU A 100 11.06 14.06 -15.03
CA LEU A 100 12.50 13.98 -15.27
C LEU A 100 12.83 13.15 -16.52
N LYS A 101 12.18 11.99 -16.72
CA LYS A 101 12.41 11.17 -17.91
C LYS A 101 11.95 11.88 -19.19
N ARG A 102 10.90 12.70 -19.14
CA ARG A 102 10.44 13.53 -20.27
C ARG A 102 11.43 14.61 -20.69
N ARG A 103 12.15 15.19 -19.74
CA ARG A 103 13.21 16.18 -20.02
C ARG A 103 14.54 15.55 -20.42
N SER A 104 14.61 14.21 -20.47
CA SER A 104 15.80 13.47 -20.87
C SER A 104 15.69 12.92 -22.30
N THR A 105 16.75 12.28 -22.79
CA THR A 105 16.75 11.54 -24.07
C THR A 105 15.77 10.36 -24.12
N GLN A 106 15.08 10.04 -23.02
CA GLN A 106 14.09 8.95 -22.91
C GLN A 106 12.63 9.44 -22.95
N ARG A 107 12.37 10.62 -23.54
CA ARG A 107 11.04 11.25 -23.59
C ARG A 107 9.94 10.31 -24.06
N ASP A 108 10.15 9.60 -25.16
CA ASP A 108 9.13 8.74 -25.78
C ASP A 108 8.80 7.50 -24.94
N ARG A 109 9.67 7.16 -23.98
CA ARG A 109 9.50 6.01 -23.08
C ARG A 109 9.10 6.43 -21.68
N ALA A 110 8.85 7.71 -21.42
CA ALA A 110 8.62 8.21 -20.06
C ALA A 110 7.45 7.51 -19.35
N THR A 111 6.32 7.32 -20.04
CA THR A 111 5.14 6.63 -19.48
C THR A 111 5.46 5.17 -19.17
N SER A 112 6.07 4.45 -20.12
CA SER A 112 6.43 3.03 -19.94
C SER A 112 7.47 2.81 -18.82
N LEU A 113 8.46 3.69 -18.71
CA LEU A 113 9.41 3.68 -17.60
C LEU A 113 8.73 3.97 -16.26
N SER A 114 7.71 4.84 -16.24
CA SER A 114 6.98 5.17 -15.01
C SER A 114 6.10 4.02 -14.55
N VAL A 115 5.43 3.33 -15.48
CA VAL A 115 4.72 2.07 -15.18
C VAL A 115 5.69 1.02 -14.65
N THR A 116 6.89 0.92 -15.24
CA THR A 116 7.93 -0.01 -14.76
C THR A 116 8.43 0.34 -13.35
N PHE A 117 8.58 1.64 -13.06
CA PHE A 117 8.89 2.11 -11.71
C PHE A 117 7.78 1.71 -10.72
N LEU A 118 6.51 1.95 -11.08
CA LEU A 118 5.37 1.58 -10.24
C LEU A 118 5.32 0.06 -10.01
N ALA A 119 5.59 -0.75 -11.04
CA ALA A 119 5.66 -2.20 -10.91
C ALA A 119 6.72 -2.63 -9.87
N GLY A 120 7.91 -2.02 -9.90
CA GLY A 120 8.95 -2.27 -8.90
C GLY A 120 8.49 -1.92 -7.48
N TYR A 121 7.82 -0.79 -7.32
CA TYR A 121 7.22 -0.38 -6.04
C TYR A 121 6.19 -1.39 -5.54
N LEU A 122 5.30 -1.87 -6.42
CA LEU A 122 4.26 -2.85 -6.08
C LEU A 122 4.82 -4.25 -5.80
N LEU A 123 5.99 -4.61 -6.33
CA LEU A 123 6.67 -5.86 -5.94
C LEU A 123 7.11 -5.86 -4.47
N ALA A 124 7.55 -4.73 -3.93
CA ALA A 124 7.86 -4.65 -2.49
C ALA A 124 6.62 -4.93 -1.64
N TRP A 125 5.48 -4.38 -2.05
CA TRP A 125 4.18 -4.62 -1.40
C TRP A 125 3.65 -6.03 -1.61
N MET A 126 3.94 -6.65 -2.76
CA MET A 126 3.65 -8.06 -3.01
C MET A 126 4.37 -8.95 -2.00
N ALA A 127 5.67 -8.71 -1.79
CA ALA A 127 6.45 -9.46 -0.80
C ALA A 127 5.90 -9.28 0.63
N PHE A 128 5.55 -8.05 1.01
CA PHE A 128 4.90 -7.81 2.30
C PHE A 128 3.57 -8.57 2.43
N SER A 129 2.75 -8.58 1.38
CA SER A 129 1.45 -9.26 1.37
C SER A 129 1.58 -10.78 1.50
N ALA A 130 2.64 -11.37 0.94
CA ALA A 130 2.97 -12.78 1.14
C ALA A 130 3.33 -13.08 2.60
N VAL A 131 4.11 -12.21 3.24
CA VAL A 131 4.45 -12.32 4.67
C VAL A 131 3.20 -12.17 5.54
N ALA A 132 2.36 -11.18 5.24
CA ALA A 132 1.13 -10.93 5.98
C ALA A 132 0.15 -12.12 5.86
N THR A 133 0.00 -12.69 4.66
CA THR A 133 -0.83 -13.88 4.44
C THR A 133 -0.30 -15.10 5.18
N SER A 134 1.03 -15.30 5.17
CA SER A 134 1.66 -16.39 5.92
C SER A 134 1.45 -16.23 7.43
N LEU A 135 1.49 -14.99 7.93
CA LEU A 135 1.22 -14.69 9.33
C LEU A 135 -0.26 -14.90 9.67
N GLN A 136 -1.18 -14.54 8.76
CA GLN A 136 -2.61 -14.80 8.89
C GLN A 136 -2.87 -16.32 9.00
N TRP A 137 -2.24 -17.09 8.12
CA TRP A 137 -2.32 -18.55 8.15
C TRP A 137 -1.79 -19.11 9.47
N LEU A 138 -0.62 -18.66 9.93
CA LEU A 138 -0.05 -19.10 11.20
C LEU A 138 -0.95 -18.77 12.40
N THR A 139 -1.47 -17.54 12.46
CA THR A 139 -2.32 -17.09 13.57
C THR A 139 -3.66 -17.82 13.61
N GLU A 140 -4.26 -18.10 12.45
CA GLU A 140 -5.46 -18.94 12.35
C GLU A 140 -5.18 -20.41 12.69
N SER A 141 -4.04 -20.95 12.26
CA SER A 141 -3.65 -22.34 12.59
C SER A 141 -3.37 -22.55 14.07
N LEU A 142 -3.00 -21.50 14.79
CA LEU A 142 -2.78 -21.50 16.24
C LEU A 142 -4.04 -21.14 17.04
N ASP A 143 -5.19 -20.94 16.37
CA ASP A 143 -6.46 -20.52 16.98
C ASP A 143 -6.36 -19.18 17.76
N VAL A 144 -5.47 -18.28 17.29
CA VAL A 144 -5.23 -16.95 17.89
C VAL A 144 -5.96 -15.86 17.12
N THR A 145 -6.74 -16.20 16.09
CA THR A 145 -7.49 -15.25 15.25
C THR A 145 -8.99 -15.45 15.47
N ASN A 146 -9.73 -14.35 15.63
CA ASN A 146 -11.16 -14.35 15.88
C ASN A 146 -11.97 -13.75 14.72
N GLY A 147 -13.06 -14.43 14.40
CA GLY A 147 -14.17 -13.91 13.60
C GLY A 147 -13.85 -13.70 12.11
N PRO A 148 -14.86 -13.33 11.32
CA PRO A 148 -14.70 -13.13 9.87
C PRO A 148 -13.79 -11.94 9.55
N MET A 149 -13.59 -11.04 10.52
CA MET A 149 -12.71 -9.87 10.42
C MET A 149 -11.21 -10.23 10.44
N MET A 150 -10.86 -11.49 10.75
CA MET A 150 -9.49 -12.00 10.78
C MET A 150 -8.58 -11.20 11.74
N THR A 151 -9.12 -10.82 12.90
CA THR A 151 -8.44 -10.05 13.94
C THR A 151 -7.77 -10.95 14.97
N LEU A 152 -6.67 -10.50 15.58
CA LEU A 152 -6.07 -11.18 16.74
C LEU A 152 -7.10 -11.34 17.87
N GLY A 153 -7.38 -12.58 18.23
CA GLY A 153 -8.33 -12.95 19.27
C GLY A 153 -7.82 -12.77 20.69
N SER A 154 -6.49 -12.75 20.88
CA SER A 154 -5.88 -12.54 22.19
C SER A 154 -5.60 -11.06 22.45
N ARG A 155 -6.29 -10.50 23.47
CA ARG A 155 -6.08 -9.11 23.91
C ARG A 155 -4.62 -8.77 24.23
N PRO A 156 -3.83 -9.66 24.89
CA PRO A 156 -2.41 -9.39 25.10
C PRO A 156 -1.60 -9.29 23.81
N ALA A 157 -1.85 -10.14 22.80
CA ALA A 157 -1.12 -10.05 21.54
C ALA A 157 -1.51 -8.79 20.75
N ALA A 158 -2.80 -8.45 20.71
CA ALA A 158 -3.26 -7.20 20.12
C ALA A 158 -2.63 -5.97 20.80
N GLY A 159 -2.57 -5.98 22.14
CA GLY A 159 -1.89 -4.93 22.92
C GLY A 159 -0.39 -4.87 22.64
N ALA A 160 0.28 -6.01 22.52
CA ALA A 160 1.71 -6.06 22.17
C ALA A 160 1.98 -5.49 20.77
N VAL A 161 1.13 -5.80 19.78
CA VAL A 161 1.22 -5.23 18.42
C VAL A 161 1.00 -3.72 18.44
N LEU A 162 -0.01 -3.23 19.18
CA LEU A 162 -0.25 -1.79 19.35
C LEU A 162 0.92 -1.07 20.01
N LEU A 163 1.47 -1.62 21.09
CA LEU A 163 2.63 -1.07 21.78
C LEU A 163 3.87 -1.08 20.88
N ALA A 164 4.13 -2.18 20.19
CA ALA A 164 5.27 -2.27 19.26
C ALA A 164 5.14 -1.28 18.11
N ALA A 165 3.94 -1.13 17.53
CA ALA A 165 3.68 -0.13 16.51
C ALA A 165 3.87 1.29 17.05
N GLY A 166 3.38 1.58 18.25
CA GLY A 166 3.58 2.86 18.94
C GLY A 166 5.06 3.15 19.20
N LEU A 167 5.83 2.20 19.72
CA LEU A 167 7.28 2.37 19.92
C LEU A 167 8.01 2.58 18.58
N PHE A 168 7.59 1.87 17.53
CA PHE A 168 8.14 2.04 16.19
C PHE A 168 7.87 3.45 15.63
N GLN A 169 6.71 4.04 15.91
CA GLN A 169 6.36 5.42 15.51
C GLN A 169 7.39 6.44 15.98
N PHE A 170 7.88 6.31 17.22
CA PHE A 170 8.86 7.23 17.81
C PHE A 170 10.32 6.81 17.58
N SER A 171 10.56 5.74 16.81
CA SER A 171 11.90 5.23 16.58
C SER A 171 12.71 6.12 15.62
N SER A 172 14.02 6.18 15.87
CA SER A 172 14.98 6.82 14.96
C SER A 172 15.02 6.12 13.59
N LEU A 173 14.80 4.81 13.55
CA LEU A 173 14.70 4.01 12.33
C LEU A 173 13.55 4.48 11.44
N LYS A 174 12.35 4.65 12.01
CA LYS A 174 11.20 5.18 11.27
C LYS A 174 11.50 6.57 10.74
N THR A 175 12.01 7.45 11.59
CA THR A 175 12.34 8.84 11.20
C THR A 175 13.35 8.86 10.04
N ALA A 176 14.37 7.99 10.08
CA ALA A 176 15.35 7.86 9.02
C ALA A 176 14.74 7.37 7.69
N CYS A 177 13.89 6.34 7.73
CA CYS A 177 13.18 5.85 6.53
C CYS A 177 12.24 6.92 5.96
N LEU A 178 11.51 7.63 6.82
CA LEU A 178 10.52 8.61 6.41
C LEU A 178 11.16 9.82 5.71
N ARG A 179 12.33 10.29 6.18
CA ARG A 179 13.11 11.34 5.48
C ARG A 179 13.45 10.95 4.04
N HIS A 180 13.73 9.68 3.79
CA HIS A 180 13.99 9.18 2.44
C HIS A 180 12.71 9.16 1.59
N CYS A 181 11.59 8.71 2.15
CA CYS A 181 10.29 8.71 1.46
C CYS A 181 9.81 10.13 1.10
N ARG A 182 10.07 11.12 1.97
CA ARG A 182 9.65 12.53 1.78
C ARG A 182 10.56 13.35 0.85
N SER A 183 11.71 12.82 0.43
CA SER A 183 12.69 13.56 -0.37
C SER A 183 12.80 13.00 -1.81
N PRO A 184 11.74 13.13 -2.63
CA PRO A 184 11.65 12.52 -3.95
C PRO A 184 12.79 12.96 -4.88
N VAL A 185 13.18 14.24 -4.84
CA VAL A 185 14.28 14.78 -5.66
C VAL A 185 15.60 14.11 -5.29
N HIS A 186 15.95 14.10 -4.00
CA HIS A 186 17.20 13.50 -3.51
C HIS A 186 17.25 12.00 -3.82
N PHE A 187 16.14 11.29 -3.65
CA PHE A 187 16.03 9.89 -4.01
C PHE A 187 16.34 9.64 -5.49
N LEU A 188 15.69 10.39 -6.38
CA LEU A 188 15.80 10.19 -7.82
C LEU A 188 17.16 10.60 -8.38
N THR A 189 17.81 11.62 -7.81
CA THR A 189 19.16 12.02 -8.21
C THR A 189 20.21 11.02 -7.73
N ALA A 190 20.15 10.60 -6.46
CA ALA A 190 21.10 9.65 -5.89
C ALA A 190 21.00 8.24 -6.51
N ASN A 191 19.80 7.83 -6.93
CA ASN A 191 19.54 6.48 -7.46
C ASN A 191 19.27 6.47 -8.96
N ASN A 192 19.63 7.52 -9.70
CA ASN A 192 19.28 7.61 -11.12
C ASN A 192 19.87 6.44 -11.92
N ARG A 193 18.99 5.60 -12.47
CA ARG A 193 19.32 4.52 -13.39
C ARG A 193 18.58 4.71 -14.71
N LYS A 194 19.19 4.25 -15.81
CA LYS A 194 18.63 4.33 -17.17
C LYS A 194 17.93 3.03 -17.55
N GLY A 195 16.98 3.11 -18.47
CA GLY A 195 16.26 1.94 -19.00
C GLY A 195 15.28 1.29 -18.02
N TYR A 196 14.62 0.23 -18.50
CA TYR A 196 13.55 -0.47 -17.77
C TYR A 196 14.04 -1.15 -16.49
N SER A 197 15.18 -1.87 -16.55
CA SER A 197 15.79 -2.46 -15.35
C SER A 197 16.13 -1.40 -14.30
N GLY A 198 16.62 -0.23 -14.74
CA GLY A 198 16.87 0.91 -13.87
C GLY A 198 15.60 1.43 -13.20
N ALA A 199 14.54 1.65 -13.97
CA ALA A 199 13.24 2.09 -13.44
C ALA A 199 12.66 1.10 -12.44
N MET A 200 12.70 -0.20 -12.76
CA MET A 200 12.21 -1.28 -11.90
C MET A 200 12.95 -1.31 -10.56
N ARG A 201 14.29 -1.26 -10.60
CA ARG A 201 15.13 -1.26 -9.39
C ARG A 201 14.93 0.00 -8.55
N MET A 202 14.76 1.15 -9.19
CA MET A 202 14.42 2.38 -8.48
C MET A 202 13.05 2.27 -7.80
N GLY A 203 12.04 1.74 -8.50
CA GLY A 203 10.73 1.47 -7.93
C GLY A 203 10.78 0.57 -6.71
N LEU A 204 11.47 -0.57 -6.83
CA LEU A 204 11.67 -1.53 -5.74
C LEU A 204 12.40 -0.90 -4.55
N HIS A 205 13.45 -0.14 -4.80
CA HIS A 205 14.21 0.54 -3.75
C HIS A 205 13.33 1.55 -2.99
N HIS A 206 12.52 2.33 -3.71
CA HIS A 206 11.56 3.23 -3.09
C HIS A 206 10.48 2.47 -2.31
N GLY A 207 10.00 1.36 -2.86
CA GLY A 207 9.03 0.46 -2.22
C GLY A 207 9.56 -0.10 -0.90
N ILE A 208 10.82 -0.50 -0.82
CA ILE A 208 11.45 -1.00 0.42
C ILE A 208 11.52 0.08 1.50
N TYR A 209 11.91 1.32 1.16
CA TYR A 209 11.89 2.42 2.15
C TYR A 209 10.46 2.78 2.57
N CYS A 210 9.53 2.78 1.63
CA CYS A 210 8.12 3.02 1.90
C CYS A 210 7.57 1.94 2.84
N LEU A 211 7.86 0.68 2.59
CA LEU A 211 7.49 -0.41 3.48
C LEU A 211 8.18 -0.24 4.84
N GLY A 212 9.48 0.03 4.85
CA GLY A 212 10.27 0.24 6.06
C GLY A 212 9.73 1.36 6.97
N CYS A 213 9.11 2.40 6.43
CA CYS A 213 8.54 3.48 7.26
C CYS A 213 7.12 3.20 7.77
N CYS A 214 6.35 2.29 7.14
CA CYS A 214 4.94 2.07 7.52
C CYS A 214 4.54 0.61 7.80
N TRP A 215 5.46 -0.37 7.73
CA TRP A 215 5.15 -1.78 7.99
C TRP A 215 4.47 -1.99 9.35
N ALA A 216 4.92 -1.27 10.39
CA ALA A 216 4.34 -1.40 11.73
C ALA A 216 2.91 -0.84 11.81
N LEU A 217 2.59 0.18 11.01
CA LEU A 217 1.20 0.64 10.85
C LEU A 217 0.37 -0.40 10.11
N MET A 218 0.92 -1.03 9.08
CA MET A 218 0.21 -2.08 8.35
C MET A 218 -0.04 -3.30 9.23
N ALA A 219 0.85 -3.59 10.20
CA ALA A 219 0.63 -4.63 11.20
C ALA A 219 -0.59 -4.37 12.10
N LEU A 220 -1.03 -3.11 12.25
CA LEU A 220 -2.24 -2.79 13.01
C LEU A 220 -3.52 -3.33 12.34
N LEU A 221 -3.48 -3.68 11.06
CA LEU A 221 -4.60 -4.34 10.39
C LEU A 221 -4.90 -5.73 10.97
N PHE A 222 -3.92 -6.41 11.60
CA PHE A 222 -4.18 -7.64 12.35
C PHE A 222 -4.95 -7.38 13.65
N VAL A 223 -4.92 -6.15 14.17
CA VAL A 223 -5.65 -5.74 15.38
C VAL A 223 -7.04 -5.24 15.02
N GLY A 224 -7.12 -4.31 14.06
CA GLY A 224 -8.35 -3.66 13.65
C GLY A 224 -9.20 -4.45 12.67
N GLY A 225 -8.58 -5.37 11.93
CA GLY A 225 -9.21 -6.18 10.90
C GLY A 225 -8.86 -5.73 9.50
N ILE A 226 -8.48 -6.68 8.65
CA ILE A 226 -8.20 -6.45 7.22
C ILE A 226 -9.48 -6.24 6.39
N MET A 227 -10.66 -6.40 7.02
CA MET A 227 -11.96 -6.15 6.41
C MET A 227 -12.67 -4.94 7.06
N ASN A 228 -12.00 -4.25 7.98
CA ASN A 228 -12.55 -3.09 8.68
C ASN A 228 -12.17 -1.81 7.93
N LEU A 229 -13.11 -1.26 7.16
CA LEU A 229 -12.86 -0.11 6.30
C LEU A 229 -12.48 1.14 7.11
N TYR A 230 -12.95 1.30 8.34
CA TYR A 230 -12.53 2.43 9.19
C TYR A 230 -11.04 2.36 9.52
N TRP A 231 -10.53 1.17 9.83
CA TRP A 231 -9.11 0.95 10.09
C TRP A 231 -8.26 1.09 8.82
N ILE A 232 -8.71 0.50 7.71
CA ILE A 232 -8.03 0.62 6.41
C ILE A 232 -7.90 2.09 6.01
N VAL A 233 -9.01 2.83 5.99
CA VAL A 233 -9.02 4.24 5.60
C VAL A 233 -8.22 5.09 6.60
N GLY A 234 -8.40 4.86 7.91
CA GLY A 234 -7.66 5.58 8.95
C GLY A 234 -6.14 5.42 8.82
N LEU A 235 -5.66 4.18 8.67
CA LEU A 235 -4.24 3.89 8.50
C LEU A 235 -3.70 4.41 7.15
N ALA A 236 -4.49 4.31 6.08
CA ALA A 236 -4.11 4.84 4.77
C ALA A 236 -3.93 6.36 4.81
N VAL A 237 -4.90 7.08 5.38
CA VAL A 237 -4.83 8.55 5.54
C VAL A 237 -3.66 8.93 6.44
N TYR A 238 -3.48 8.24 7.56
CA TYR A 238 -2.36 8.51 8.46
C TYR A 238 -1.00 8.33 7.75
N ALA A 239 -0.79 7.18 7.12
CA ALA A 239 0.45 6.88 6.38
C ALA A 239 0.67 7.83 5.19
N LEU A 240 -0.40 8.31 4.55
CA LEU A 240 -0.33 9.31 3.49
C LEU A 240 0.11 10.66 4.04
N LEU A 241 -0.52 11.15 5.11
CA LEU A 241 -0.16 12.40 5.77
C LEU A 241 1.30 12.39 6.23
N GLU A 242 1.74 11.29 6.84
CA GLU A 242 3.13 11.12 7.23
C GLU A 242 4.11 11.20 6.06
N LYS A 243 3.70 10.92 4.83
CA LYS A 243 4.59 10.97 3.66
C LYS A 243 4.51 12.31 2.93
N LEU A 244 3.49 13.12 3.19
CA LEU A 244 3.25 14.41 2.53
C LEU A 244 3.64 15.62 3.40
N VAL A 245 3.62 15.49 4.73
CA VAL A 245 3.94 16.55 5.71
C VAL A 245 5.19 16.18 6.46
#